data_AF-A0A822DL09-F1
#
_entry.id   AF-A0A822DL09-F1
#
_cell.length_a   1.000
_cell.length_b   1.000
_cell.length_c   1.000
_cell.angle_alpha   90.00
_cell.angle_beta   90.00
_cell.angle_gamma   90.00
#
_symmetry.space_group_name_H-M   'P 1'
#
loop_
_entity.id
_entity.type
_entity.pdbx_description
1 polymer ?
#
loop_
_entity_poly.entity_id
_entity_poly.type
_entity_poly.pdbx_seq_one_letter_code
_entity_poly.pdbx_strand_id
1 'polypeptide(L)'
;MSSISLAQTLNIVQQQLVRYVYSMWLIFGVPGCLLDIVIFSRSRLRKTSCCIYFLGTCINNLITLGSGVGPVVYSLNNPNPLVKSLIFCKVRGYIFQNNLMLSRWFVSFACIDRYVLSSENVHLRRFGNVRIAYRVMIIIIIFWSIVCSHRLIFYEIKGNVCGILTNTGAAMYHALYVIIGGFIFPTTIMIVCTVLIQRNLARKRRIRNQQ
;
A
#
# COMPACT_ATOMS: atom_id res chain seq x y z
N MET A 1 21.83 37.56 -16.19
CA MET A 1 21.67 36.38 -15.31
C MET A 1 20.18 36.18 -15.09
N SER A 2 19.59 35.28 -15.86
CA SER A 2 18.15 35.06 -15.94
C SER A 2 17.61 34.48 -14.64
N SER A 3 16.64 35.17 -14.03
CA SER A 3 15.78 34.66 -12.97
C SER A 3 15.12 33.36 -13.44
N ILE A 4 15.68 32.22 -13.02
CA ILE A 4 15.03 30.92 -13.15
C ILE A 4 13.70 31.04 -12.41
N SER A 5 12.60 30.82 -13.13
CA SER A 5 11.26 30.89 -12.53
C SER A 5 11.15 29.84 -11.41
N LEU A 6 10.42 30.16 -10.34
CA LEU A 6 10.14 29.23 -9.22
C LEU A 6 9.68 27.84 -9.73
N ALA A 7 8.88 27.83 -10.79
CA ALA A 7 8.37 26.62 -11.45
C ALA A 7 9.48 25.74 -12.04
N GLN A 8 10.55 26.32 -12.59
CA GLN A 8 11.68 25.57 -13.14
C GLN A 8 12.53 24.95 -12.02
N THR A 9 12.80 25.71 -10.95
CA THR A 9 13.53 25.17 -9.78
C THR A 9 12.76 24.02 -9.14
N LEU A 10 11.43 24.13 -8.99
CA LEU A 10 10.59 23.05 -8.48
C LEU A 10 10.68 21.79 -9.35
N ASN A 11 10.61 21.94 -10.67
CA ASN A 11 10.69 20.80 -11.59
C ASN A 11 12.03 20.09 -11.51
N ILE A 12 13.14 20.83 -11.42
CA ILE A 12 14.49 20.27 -11.26
C ILE A 12 14.58 19.48 -9.94
N VAL A 13 14.14 20.07 -8.83
CA VAL A 13 14.15 19.41 -7.52
C VAL A 13 13.29 18.15 -7.53
N GLN A 14 12.09 18.21 -8.11
CA GLN A 14 11.20 17.06 -8.23
C GLN A 14 11.84 15.93 -9.05
N GLN A 15 12.50 16.24 -10.17
CA GLN A 15 13.18 15.24 -10.98
C GLN A 15 14.35 14.58 -10.23
N GLN A 16 15.14 15.35 -9.49
CA GLN A 16 16.24 14.80 -8.68
C GLN A 16 15.72 13.92 -7.55
N LEU A 17 14.71 14.36 -6.83
CA LEU A 17 14.07 13.56 -5.77
C LEU A 17 13.51 12.25 -6.33
N VAL A 18 12.76 12.32 -7.43
CA VAL A 18 12.24 11.13 -8.11
C VAL A 18 13.39 10.22 -8.50
N ARG A 19 14.45 10.73 -9.12
CA ARG A 19 15.58 9.91 -9.57
C ARG A 19 16.26 9.16 -8.42
N TYR A 20 16.62 9.84 -7.33
CA TYR A 20 17.34 9.22 -6.23
C TYR A 20 16.44 8.36 -5.35
N VAL A 21 15.30 8.89 -4.90
CA VAL A 21 14.40 8.19 -3.98
C VAL A 21 13.80 6.96 -4.63
N TYR A 22 13.34 7.07 -5.89
CA TYR A 22 12.65 5.95 -6.54
C TYR A 22 13.63 4.86 -6.97
N SER A 23 14.86 5.22 -7.35
CA SER A 23 15.91 4.24 -7.62
C SER A 23 16.30 3.48 -6.35
N MET A 24 16.44 4.17 -5.21
CA MET A 24 16.70 3.50 -3.92
C MET A 24 15.55 2.56 -3.54
N TRP A 25 14.30 2.98 -3.73
CA TRP A 25 13.14 2.11 -3.51
C TRP A 25 13.12 0.88 -4.41
N LEU A 26 13.56 0.96 -5.66
CA LEU A 26 13.68 -0.21 -6.53
C LEU A 26 14.79 -1.15 -6.07
N ILE A 27 15.97 -0.60 -5.75
CA ILE A 27 17.16 -1.38 -5.36
C ILE A 27 16.91 -2.15 -4.06
N PHE A 28 16.31 -1.52 -3.05
CA PHE A 28 16.06 -2.17 -1.76
C PHE A 28 14.70 -2.85 -1.69
N GLY A 29 13.67 -2.25 -2.31
CA GLY A 29 12.29 -2.72 -2.19
C GLY A 29 12.02 -4.01 -2.96
N VAL A 30 12.58 -4.17 -4.17
CA VAL A 30 12.34 -5.38 -4.98
C VAL A 30 12.96 -6.63 -4.32
N PRO A 31 14.27 -6.64 -3.95
CA PRO A 31 14.86 -7.79 -3.28
C PRO A 31 14.19 -8.10 -1.94
N GLY A 32 13.85 -7.06 -1.16
CA GLY A 32 13.13 -7.23 0.11
C GLY A 32 11.79 -7.95 -0.08
N CYS A 33 10.96 -7.48 -1.00
CA CYS A 33 9.66 -8.11 -1.29
C CYS A 33 9.82 -9.55 -1.81
N LEU A 34 10.83 -9.83 -2.64
CA LEU A 34 11.08 -11.17 -3.16
C LEU A 34 11.50 -12.15 -2.05
N LEU A 35 12.40 -11.73 -1.16
CA LEU A 35 12.81 -12.53 0.00
C LEU A 35 11.62 -12.83 0.92
N ASP A 36 10.80 -11.83 1.21
CA ASP A 36 9.58 -12.00 2.01
C ASP A 36 8.60 -12.98 1.36
N ILE A 37 8.39 -12.88 0.04
CA ILE A 37 7.53 -13.81 -0.71
C ILE A 37 8.08 -15.24 -0.59
N VAL A 38 9.39 -15.44 -0.77
CA VAL A 38 10.02 -16.77 -0.66
C VAL A 38 9.87 -17.34 0.75
N ILE A 39 10.08 -16.51 1.78
CA ILE A 39 9.95 -16.92 3.19
C ILE A 39 8.48 -17.26 3.50
N PHE A 40 7.54 -16.37 3.22
CA PHE A 40 6.13 -16.56 3.56
C PHE A 40 5.42 -17.60 2.69
N SER A 41 5.96 -17.94 1.51
CA SER A 41 5.43 -19.04 0.68
C SER A 41 5.66 -20.42 1.29
N ARG A 42 6.54 -20.56 2.28
CA ARG A 42 6.78 -21.83 2.98
C ARG A 42 5.51 -22.31 3.70
N SER A 43 5.14 -23.57 3.50
CA SER A 43 3.91 -24.18 4.04
C SER A 43 3.80 -24.12 5.56
N ARG A 44 4.94 -24.09 6.28
CA ARG A 44 4.99 -23.94 7.74
C ARG A 44 4.48 -22.58 8.22
N LEU A 45 4.71 -21.50 7.46
CA LEU A 45 4.33 -20.13 7.83
C LEU A 45 2.93 -19.76 7.35
N ARG A 46 2.43 -20.38 6.27
CA ARG A 46 1.03 -20.23 5.79
C ARG A 46 -0.04 -20.76 6.76
N LYS A 47 0.36 -21.44 7.85
CA LYS A 47 -0.54 -21.87 8.92
C LYS A 47 -1.05 -20.70 9.77
N THR A 48 -0.37 -19.55 9.73
CA THR A 48 -0.76 -18.37 10.50
C THR A 48 -1.46 -17.36 9.57
N SER A 49 -2.69 -16.99 9.93
CA SER A 49 -3.53 -16.03 9.22
C SER A 49 -2.82 -14.71 8.90
N CYS A 50 -2.13 -14.12 9.89
CA CYS A 50 -1.29 -12.94 9.76
C CYS A 50 -0.25 -13.01 8.61
N CYS A 51 0.40 -14.16 8.40
CA CYS A 51 1.41 -14.31 7.35
C CYS A 51 0.82 -14.20 5.93
N ILE A 52 -0.46 -14.54 5.77
CA ILE A 52 -1.15 -14.48 4.47
C ILE A 52 -1.41 -13.03 4.07
N TYR A 53 -1.79 -12.18 5.03
CA TYR A 53 -1.93 -10.73 4.81
C TYR A 53 -0.58 -10.08 4.45
N PHE A 54 0.51 -10.48 5.12
CA PHE A 54 1.85 -10.00 4.77
C PHE A 54 2.29 -10.45 3.39
N LEU A 55 2.05 -11.71 3.01
CA LEU A 55 2.32 -12.19 1.66
C LEU A 55 1.57 -11.38 0.60
N GLY A 56 0.27 -11.12 0.83
CA GLY A 56 -0.54 -10.25 -0.04
C GLY A 56 0.03 -8.84 -0.15
N THR A 57 0.53 -8.29 0.97
CA THR A 57 1.17 -6.96 0.99
C THR A 57 2.44 -6.94 0.15
N CYS A 58 3.31 -7.94 0.27
CA CYS A 58 4.54 -8.02 -0.52
C CYS A 58 4.24 -8.13 -2.03
N ILE A 59 3.23 -8.90 -2.41
CA ILE A 59 2.79 -9.02 -3.82
C ILE A 59 2.29 -7.66 -4.33
N ASN A 60 1.41 -6.98 -3.59
CA ASN A 60 0.89 -5.67 -3.97
C ASN A 60 2.01 -4.61 -4.05
N ASN A 61 2.97 -4.64 -3.13
CA ASN A 61 4.13 -3.74 -3.14
C ASN A 61 5.01 -4.00 -4.37
N LEU A 62 5.23 -5.26 -4.75
CA LEU A 62 5.99 -5.59 -5.96
C LEU A 62 5.30 -5.08 -7.23
N ILE A 63 3.96 -5.25 -7.33
CA ILE A 63 3.16 -4.70 -8.42
C ILE A 63 3.23 -3.17 -8.44
N THR A 64 3.20 -2.53 -7.26
CA THR A 64 3.31 -1.08 -7.11
C THR A 64 4.67 -0.55 -7.58
N LEU A 65 5.76 -1.23 -7.22
CA LEU A 65 7.10 -0.89 -7.69
C LEU A 65 7.23 -1.05 -9.20
N GLY A 66 6.71 -2.15 -9.76
CA GLY A 66 6.76 -2.43 -11.19
C GLY A 66 5.90 -1.49 -12.04
N SER A 67 4.65 -1.23 -11.64
CA SER A 67 3.71 -0.40 -12.42
C SER A 67 3.83 1.10 -12.12
N GLY A 68 4.14 1.47 -10.89
CA GLY A 68 4.25 2.85 -10.45
C GLY A 68 5.64 3.41 -10.68
N VAL A 69 6.63 2.82 -10.02
CA VAL A 69 7.97 3.40 -9.87
C VAL A 69 8.82 3.17 -11.11
N GLY A 70 8.81 1.96 -11.67
CA GLY A 70 9.59 1.58 -12.86
C GLY A 70 9.39 2.53 -14.07
N PRO A 71 8.15 2.77 -14.53
CA PRO A 71 7.89 3.65 -15.67
C PRO A 71 8.29 5.11 -15.43
N VAL A 72 8.26 5.58 -14.18
CA VAL A 72 8.66 6.96 -13.83
C VAL A 72 10.17 7.12 -13.88
N VAL A 73 10.92 6.12 -13.40
CA VAL A 73 12.38 6.13 -13.50
C VAL A 73 12.82 5.99 -14.96
N TYR A 74 12.13 5.14 -15.75
CA TYR A 74 12.40 5.00 -17.17
C TYR A 74 12.14 6.31 -17.94
N SER A 75 11.08 7.04 -17.60
CA SER A 75 10.68 8.29 -18.24
C SER A 75 11.64 9.46 -17.99
N LEU A 76 12.58 9.34 -17.04
CA LEU A 76 13.64 10.34 -16.82
C LEU A 76 14.70 10.32 -17.94
N ASN A 77 14.94 9.16 -18.56
CA ASN A 77 16.01 8.98 -19.55
C ASN A 77 15.48 8.65 -20.96
N ASN A 78 14.18 8.44 -21.12
CA ASN A 78 13.54 7.99 -22.37
C ASN A 78 12.22 8.74 -22.61
N PRO A 79 11.69 8.74 -23.85
CA PRO A 79 10.40 9.36 -24.17
C PRO A 79 9.29 8.84 -23.24
N ASN A 80 8.55 9.75 -22.60
CA ASN A 80 7.57 9.44 -21.55
C ASN A 80 6.53 8.38 -22.01
N PRO A 81 6.62 7.12 -21.56
CA PRO A 81 5.61 6.12 -21.93
C PRO A 81 4.25 6.41 -21.27
N LEU A 82 4.25 7.25 -20.23
CA LEU A 82 3.05 7.68 -19.50
C LEU A 82 2.08 8.49 -20.37
N VAL A 83 2.58 9.14 -21.43
CA VAL A 83 1.83 10.09 -22.26
C VAL A 83 1.52 9.47 -23.62
N LYS A 84 2.14 8.34 -23.96
CA LYS A 84 1.97 7.63 -25.23
C LYS A 84 0.55 7.08 -25.40
N SER A 85 -0.13 6.70 -24.32
CA SER A 85 -1.49 6.18 -24.36
C SER A 85 -2.29 6.57 -23.13
N LEU A 86 -3.48 7.14 -23.35
CA LEU A 86 -4.46 7.46 -22.30
C LEU A 86 -4.88 6.21 -21.52
N ILE A 87 -5.03 5.07 -22.21
CA ILE A 87 -5.40 3.80 -21.60
C ILE A 87 -4.30 3.35 -20.62
N PHE A 88 -3.03 3.44 -21.04
CA PHE A 88 -1.89 3.09 -20.18
C PHE A 88 -1.82 4.01 -18.95
N CYS A 89 -1.99 5.32 -19.13
CA CYS A 89 -2.06 6.29 -18.05
C CYS A 89 -3.14 5.94 -17.00
N LYS A 90 -4.37 5.67 -17.47
CA LYS A 90 -5.52 5.31 -16.63
C LYS A 90 -5.31 4.01 -15.86
N VAL A 91 -4.97 2.93 -16.58
CA VAL A 91 -4.78 1.60 -16.00
C VAL A 91 -3.63 1.60 -15.00
N ARG A 92 -2.50 2.25 -15.33
CA ARG A 92 -1.37 2.39 -14.40
C ARG A 92 -1.78 3.12 -13.13
N GLY A 93 -2.43 4.28 -13.26
CA GLY A 93 -2.87 5.07 -12.10
C GLY A 93 -3.82 4.31 -11.19
N TYR A 94 -4.73 3.53 -11.78
CA TYR A 94 -5.64 2.64 -11.08
C TYR A 94 -4.88 1.52 -10.33
N ILE A 95 -4.03 0.76 -11.03
CA ILE A 95 -3.26 -0.35 -10.45
C ILE A 95 -2.38 0.17 -9.30
N PHE A 96 -1.64 1.25 -9.53
CA PHE A 96 -0.74 1.82 -8.53
C PHE A 96 -1.49 2.20 -7.24
N GLN A 97 -2.60 2.93 -7.36
CA GLN A 97 -3.36 3.32 -6.18
C GLN A 97 -4.00 2.11 -5.50
N ASN A 98 -4.64 1.23 -6.27
CA ASN A 98 -5.36 0.10 -5.71
C ASN A 98 -4.40 -0.77 -4.87
N ASN A 99 -3.24 -1.10 -5.42
CA ASN A 99 -2.23 -1.88 -4.71
C ASN A 99 -1.71 -1.16 -3.44
N LEU A 100 -1.47 0.16 -3.51
CA LEU A 100 -1.06 0.93 -2.33
C LEU A 100 -2.10 0.88 -1.20
N MET A 101 -3.39 0.99 -1.54
CA MET A 101 -4.45 0.91 -0.53
C MET A 101 -4.57 -0.50 0.03
N LEU A 102 -4.56 -1.52 -0.84
CA LEU A 102 -4.62 -2.91 -0.41
C LEU A 102 -3.47 -3.29 0.52
N SER A 103 -2.23 -2.88 0.20
CA SER A 103 -1.08 -3.09 1.09
C SER A 103 -1.29 -2.53 2.49
N ARG A 104 -1.78 -1.29 2.62
CA ARG A 104 -1.99 -0.65 3.93
C ARG A 104 -3.10 -1.34 4.73
N TRP A 105 -4.19 -1.71 4.06
CA TRP A 105 -5.29 -2.42 4.70
C TRP A 105 -4.89 -3.84 5.11
N PHE A 106 -4.14 -4.57 4.28
CA PHE A 106 -3.64 -5.89 4.64
C PHE A 106 -2.76 -5.86 5.89
N VAL A 107 -1.84 -4.89 6.01
CA VAL A 107 -1.05 -4.74 7.25
C VAL A 107 -1.93 -4.44 8.45
N SER A 108 -2.93 -3.57 8.29
CA SER A 108 -3.87 -3.22 9.37
C SER A 108 -4.66 -4.43 9.85
N PHE A 109 -5.17 -5.24 8.92
CA PHE A 109 -5.86 -6.49 9.25
C PHE A 109 -4.93 -7.56 9.80
N ALA A 110 -3.66 -7.58 9.40
CA ALA A 110 -2.64 -8.43 10.01
C ALA A 110 -2.42 -8.08 11.50
N CYS A 111 -2.48 -6.79 11.85
CA CYS A 111 -2.43 -6.33 13.25
C CYS A 111 -3.68 -6.75 14.03
N ILE A 112 -4.88 -6.65 13.44
CA ILE A 112 -6.13 -7.12 14.04
C ILE A 112 -6.05 -8.64 14.29
N ASP A 113 -5.61 -9.41 13.30
CA ASP A 113 -5.47 -10.87 13.40
C ASP A 113 -4.51 -11.26 14.53
N ARG A 114 -3.36 -10.58 14.65
CA ARG A 114 -2.43 -10.78 15.77
C ARG A 114 -3.04 -10.41 17.12
N TYR A 115 -3.80 -9.32 17.19
CA TYR A 115 -4.50 -8.94 18.42
C TYR A 115 -5.48 -10.02 18.85
N VAL A 116 -6.31 -10.48 17.91
CA VAL A 116 -7.29 -11.54 18.11
C VAL A 116 -6.65 -12.83 18.62
N LEU A 117 -5.51 -13.23 18.04
CA LEU A 117 -4.74 -14.40 18.49
C LEU A 117 -4.08 -14.20 19.87
N SER A 118 -3.74 -12.96 20.23
CA SER A 118 -3.15 -12.64 21.53
C SER A 118 -4.17 -12.65 22.68
N SER A 119 -5.46 -12.47 22.37
CA SER A 119 -6.54 -12.41 23.35
C SER A 119 -6.77 -13.74 24.07
N GLU A 120 -7.29 -13.69 25.29
CA GLU A 120 -7.69 -14.86 26.09
C GLU A 120 -9.09 -15.36 25.72
N ASN A 121 -9.90 -14.53 25.06
CA ASN A 121 -11.26 -14.88 24.71
C ASN A 121 -11.29 -15.88 23.53
N VAL A 122 -11.88 -17.05 23.76
CA VAL A 122 -11.99 -18.16 22.80
C VAL A 122 -12.77 -17.75 21.55
N HIS A 123 -13.81 -16.93 21.70
CA HIS A 123 -14.61 -16.43 20.57
C HIS A 123 -13.79 -15.53 19.66
N LEU A 124 -12.98 -14.64 20.24
CA LEU A 124 -12.05 -13.83 19.46
C LEU A 124 -11.04 -14.75 18.76
N ARG A 125 -10.36 -15.63 19.49
CA ARG A 125 -9.32 -16.51 18.90
C ARG A 125 -9.82 -17.36 17.72
N ARG A 126 -11.10 -17.75 17.70
CA ARG A 126 -11.73 -18.45 16.56
C ARG A 126 -11.76 -17.61 15.28
N PHE A 127 -11.82 -16.28 15.39
CA PHE A 127 -11.79 -15.35 14.27
C PHE A 127 -10.42 -15.28 13.59
N GLY A 128 -9.33 -15.58 14.31
CA GLY A 128 -7.96 -15.66 13.77
C GLY A 128 -7.67 -16.88 12.89
N ASN A 129 -8.70 -17.49 12.28
CA ASN A 129 -8.56 -18.66 11.42
C ASN A 129 -8.18 -18.27 9.98
N VAL A 130 -7.26 -19.01 9.38
CA VAL A 130 -6.75 -18.81 8.02
C VAL A 130 -7.88 -18.72 6.99
N ARG A 131 -8.93 -19.53 7.14
CA ARG A 131 -10.08 -19.50 6.22
C ARG A 131 -10.84 -18.17 6.27
N ILE A 132 -10.95 -17.56 7.46
CA ILE A 132 -11.59 -16.26 7.64
C ILE A 132 -10.69 -15.18 7.04
N ALA A 133 -9.37 -15.29 7.24
CA ALA A 133 -8.41 -14.35 6.67
C ALA A 133 -8.51 -14.27 5.13
N TYR A 134 -8.61 -15.40 4.43
CA TYR A 134 -8.82 -15.39 2.97
C TYR A 134 -10.13 -14.70 2.57
N ARG A 135 -11.24 -14.94 3.29
CA ARG A 135 -12.52 -14.27 3.03
C ARG A 135 -12.41 -12.75 3.22
N VAL A 136 -11.79 -12.32 4.31
CA VAL A 136 -11.56 -10.91 4.62
C VAL A 136 -10.69 -10.26 3.55
N MET A 137 -9.60 -10.90 3.12
CA MET A 137 -8.77 -10.41 2.03
C MET A 137 -9.55 -10.22 0.73
N ILE A 138 -10.38 -11.19 0.33
CA ILE A 138 -11.21 -11.10 -0.88
C ILE A 138 -12.17 -9.91 -0.78
N ILE A 139 -12.84 -9.74 0.36
CA ILE A 139 -13.76 -8.61 0.59
C ILE A 139 -13.04 -7.27 0.47
N ILE A 140 -11.85 -7.14 1.08
CA ILE A 140 -11.02 -5.93 1.00
C ILE A 140 -10.61 -5.68 -0.45
N ILE A 141 -10.16 -6.70 -1.18
CA ILE A 141 -9.78 -6.58 -2.59
C ILE A 141 -10.93 -6.04 -3.42
N ILE A 142 -12.13 -6.61 -3.29
CA ILE A 142 -13.30 -6.20 -4.04
C ILE A 142 -13.70 -4.76 -3.68
N PHE A 143 -13.78 -4.46 -2.38
CA PHE A 143 -14.15 -3.13 -1.90
C PHE A 143 -13.22 -2.04 -2.44
N TRP A 144 -11.90 -2.19 -2.26
CA TRP A 144 -10.95 -1.18 -2.71
C TRP A 144 -10.81 -1.10 -4.23
N SER A 145 -11.02 -2.20 -4.95
CA SER A 145 -11.05 -2.19 -6.42
C SER A 145 -12.23 -1.36 -6.96
N ILE A 146 -13.42 -1.53 -6.36
CA ILE A 146 -14.59 -0.71 -6.71
C ILE A 146 -14.33 0.76 -6.38
N VAL A 147 -13.87 1.05 -5.16
CA VAL A 147 -13.66 2.44 -4.73
C VAL A 147 -12.57 3.11 -5.55
N CYS A 148 -11.49 2.42 -5.94
CA CYS A 148 -10.43 2.96 -6.81
C CYS A 148 -10.87 3.21 -8.25
N SER A 149 -11.99 2.64 -8.70
CA SER A 149 -12.44 2.73 -10.10
C SER A 149 -12.66 4.16 -10.58
N HIS A 150 -12.91 5.12 -9.67
CA HIS A 150 -13.01 6.54 -10.01
C HIS A 150 -11.79 7.05 -10.81
N ARG A 151 -10.59 6.48 -10.58
CA ARG A 151 -9.38 6.88 -11.31
C ARG A 151 -9.40 6.55 -12.79
N LEU A 152 -10.03 5.43 -13.17
CA LEU A 152 -10.16 5.06 -14.58
C LEU A 152 -11.00 6.08 -15.36
N ILE A 153 -11.91 6.76 -14.67
CA ILE A 153 -12.80 7.75 -15.25
C ILE A 153 -12.08 9.10 -15.36
N PHE A 154 -11.54 9.62 -14.25
CA PHE A 154 -11.07 11.01 -14.14
C PHE A 154 -9.62 11.27 -14.55
N TYR A 155 -8.82 10.24 -14.87
CA TYR A 155 -7.45 10.45 -15.35
C TYR A 155 -7.42 10.96 -16.78
N GLU A 156 -6.67 12.02 -17.02
CA GLU A 156 -6.50 12.67 -18.32
C GLU A 156 -5.01 12.89 -18.62
N ILE A 157 -4.72 13.13 -19.90
CA ILE A 157 -3.39 13.56 -20.35
C ILE A 157 -3.49 15.02 -20.79
N LYS A 158 -2.74 15.90 -20.12
CA LYS A 158 -2.60 17.31 -20.52
C LYS A 158 -1.14 17.74 -20.38
N GLY A 159 -0.61 18.39 -21.42
CA GLY A 159 0.72 19.01 -21.38
C GLY A 159 1.85 18.05 -20.96
N ASN A 160 1.85 16.81 -21.46
CA ASN A 160 2.83 15.77 -21.13
C ASN A 160 2.77 15.25 -19.68
N VAL A 161 1.65 15.48 -18.98
CA VAL A 161 1.38 14.96 -17.63
C VAL A 161 0.15 14.06 -17.66
N CYS A 162 0.24 12.94 -16.95
CA CYS A 162 -0.85 11.98 -16.73
C CYS A 162 -1.38 12.12 -15.30
N GLY A 163 -2.63 12.52 -15.13
CA GLY A 163 -3.24 12.69 -13.81
C GLY A 163 -4.64 13.30 -13.83
N ILE A 164 -5.14 13.69 -12.66
CA ILE A 164 -6.41 14.42 -12.51
C ILE A 164 -6.08 15.92 -12.48
N LEU A 165 -6.14 16.60 -13.63
CA LEU A 165 -5.73 18.02 -13.76
C LEU A 165 -6.91 18.98 -13.89
N THR A 166 -8.02 18.54 -14.49
CA THR A 166 -9.14 19.41 -14.88
C THR A 166 -10.25 19.48 -13.86
N ASN A 167 -10.50 18.38 -13.16
CA ASN A 167 -11.63 18.25 -12.26
C ASN A 167 -11.17 18.41 -10.81
N THR A 168 -11.26 19.63 -10.29
CA THR A 168 -10.90 19.97 -8.90
C THR A 168 -11.70 19.14 -7.88
N GLY A 169 -12.98 18.86 -8.16
CA GLY A 169 -13.82 18.01 -7.30
C GLY A 169 -13.29 16.59 -7.20
N ALA A 170 -12.92 15.98 -8.33
CA ALA A 170 -12.32 14.64 -8.36
C ALA A 170 -10.93 14.62 -7.68
N ALA A 171 -10.14 15.68 -7.81
CA ALA A 171 -8.85 15.81 -7.13
C ALA A 171 -9.02 15.94 -5.61
N MET A 172 -9.98 16.73 -5.13
CA MET A 172 -10.31 16.84 -3.70
C MET A 172 -10.82 15.52 -3.14
N TYR A 173 -11.75 14.85 -3.84
CA TYR A 173 -12.24 13.54 -3.46
C TYR A 173 -11.09 12.53 -3.32
N HIS A 174 -10.19 12.48 -4.31
CA HIS A 174 -8.99 11.65 -4.26
C HIS A 174 -8.13 11.99 -3.04
N ALA A 175 -7.87 13.26 -2.75
CA ALA A 175 -7.04 13.67 -1.61
C ALA A 175 -7.66 13.22 -0.28
N LEU A 176 -8.94 13.50 -0.06
CA LEU A 176 -9.68 13.07 1.13
C LEU A 176 -9.67 11.55 1.27
N TYR A 177 -9.93 10.84 0.18
CA TYR A 177 -9.89 9.38 0.12
C TYR A 177 -8.53 8.81 0.55
N VAL A 178 -7.41 9.35 0.04
CA VAL A 178 -6.07 8.88 0.39
C VAL A 178 -5.71 9.20 1.84
N ILE A 179 -6.09 10.38 2.34
CA ILE A 179 -5.81 10.78 3.72
C ILE A 179 -6.64 9.94 4.69
N ILE A 180 -7.95 9.90 4.50
CA ILE A 180 -8.86 9.23 5.42
C ILE A 180 -8.71 7.72 5.30
N GLY A 181 -8.95 7.17 4.11
CA GLY A 181 -8.96 5.73 3.86
C GLY A 181 -7.58 5.11 3.77
N GLY A 182 -6.57 5.88 3.37
CA GLY A 182 -5.20 5.40 3.22
C GLY A 182 -4.28 5.68 4.40
N PHE A 183 -4.54 6.69 5.22
CA PHE A 183 -3.65 7.05 6.33
C PHE A 183 -4.36 6.96 7.68
N ILE A 184 -5.40 7.76 7.92
CA ILE A 184 -6.03 7.86 9.25
C ILE A 184 -6.58 6.51 9.71
N PHE A 185 -7.42 5.85 8.92
CA PHE A 185 -8.03 4.57 9.33
C PHE A 185 -7.02 3.44 9.52
N PRO A 186 -6.13 3.13 8.55
CA PRO A 186 -5.12 2.10 8.72
C PRO A 186 -4.21 2.33 9.93
N THR A 187 -3.72 3.57 10.12
CA THR A 187 -2.77 3.88 11.19
C THR A 187 -3.40 3.82 12.57
N THR A 188 -4.61 4.35 12.73
CA THR A 188 -5.35 4.29 14.01
C THR A 188 -5.62 2.84 14.42
N ILE A 189 -6.06 1.99 13.47
CA ILE A 189 -6.23 0.55 13.70
C ILE A 189 -4.91 -0.08 14.15
N MET A 190 -3.81 0.17 13.43
CA MET A 190 -2.50 -0.41 13.76
C MET A 190 -2.02 0.01 15.15
N ILE A 191 -2.15 1.29 15.51
CA ILE A 191 -1.74 1.82 16.82
C ILE A 191 -2.55 1.16 17.93
N VAL A 192 -3.88 1.16 17.81
CA VAL A 192 -4.78 0.56 18.81
C VAL A 192 -4.49 -0.93 18.97
N CYS A 193 -4.40 -1.69 17.87
CA CYS A 193 -4.09 -3.11 17.93
C CYS A 193 -2.73 -3.39 18.58
N THR A 194 -1.71 -2.58 18.28
CA THR A 194 -0.37 -2.77 18.85
C THR A 194 -0.36 -2.54 20.36
N VAL A 195 -1.01 -1.46 20.83
CA VAL A 195 -1.16 -1.19 22.27
C VAL A 195 -1.88 -2.34 22.98
N LEU A 196 -2.97 -2.85 22.38
CA LEU A 196 -3.73 -3.95 22.95
C LEU A 196 -2.93 -5.26 22.97
N ILE A 197 -2.15 -5.56 21.92
CA ILE A 197 -1.23 -6.71 21.87
C ILE A 197 -0.21 -6.61 23.01
N GLN A 198 0.41 -5.44 23.18
CA GLN A 198 1.40 -5.23 24.24
C GLN A 198 0.80 -5.46 25.63
N ARG A 199 -0.42 -4.94 25.89
CA ARG A 199 -1.14 -5.17 27.15
C ARG A 199 -1.43 -6.66 27.39
N ASN A 200 -1.92 -7.37 26.37
CA ASN A 200 -2.21 -8.80 26.47
C ASN A 200 -0.93 -9.63 26.74
N LEU A 201 0.17 -9.30 26.06
CA LEU A 201 1.46 -9.98 26.28
C LEU A 201 2.03 -9.67 27.66
N ALA A 202 1.95 -8.43 28.14
CA ALA A 202 2.39 -8.06 29.48
C ALA A 202 1.60 -8.81 30.56
N ARG A 203 0.28 -8.92 30.40
CA ARG A 203 -0.57 -9.70 31.32
C ARG A 203 -0.18 -11.17 31.35
N LYS A 204 0.01 -11.80 30.18
CA LYS A 204 0.45 -13.21 30.09
C LYS A 204 1.84 -13.44 30.71
N ARG A 205 2.78 -12.50 30.54
CA ARG A 205 4.11 -12.57 31.17
C ARG A 205 4.02 -12.50 32.70
N ARG A 206 3.17 -11.63 33.24
CA ARG A 206 2.94 -11.53 34.70
C ARG A 206 2.38 -12.82 35.27
N ILE A 207 1.37 -13.41 34.63
CA ILE A 207 0.78 -14.69 35.06
C ILE A 207 1.82 -15.80 35.03
N ARG A 208 2.64 -15.88 33.96
CA ARG A 208 3.70 -16.90 33.85
C ARG A 208 4.79 -16.75 34.91
N ASN A 209 5.13 -15.52 35.31
CA ASN A 209 6.15 -15.29 36.34
C ASN A 209 5.63 -15.54 37.77
N GLN A 210 4.32 -15.76 37.94
CA GLN A 210 3.68 -16.12 39.22
C GLN A 210 3.47 -17.62 39.39
N GLN A 211 3.74 -18.42 38.35
CA GLN A 211 3.72 -19.90 38.35
C GLN A 211 5.14 -20.44 38.44
#